data_AF-A0A0K0Y752-F1
#
_entry.id   AF-A0A0K0Y752-F1
#
_cell.length_a   1.000
_cell.length_b   1.000
_cell.length_c   1.000
_cell.angle_alpha   90.00
_cell.angle_beta   90.00
_cell.angle_gamma   90.00
#
_symmetry.space_group_name_H-M   'P 1'
#
loop_
_entity.id
_entity.type
_entity.pdbx_description
1 polymer ?
#
loop_
_entity_poly.entity_id
_entity_poly.type
_entity_poly.pdbx_seq_one_letter_code
_entity_poly.pdbx_strand_id
1 'polypeptide(L)'
;MRIILVGATGDIGKVACKELEKRHEIIAVGRTGGEYQIDVADLDAAKSLYRTVGKFDAVVSCAGDATFAPLAELNQETFMIGLRQKVMGQVNLVLAGLDVIADEGSFTLTSGVLDRDPIRMGTNAATANGALAGFVKNVAIEMANCLRVNVVSPGMLDVSAPRYSAWFQGHKPVPSNDVNLAYTKCVEGPLTRRVIIVEKQAYYETSHWRSCSEMLV
;
A
#
# COMPACT_ATOMS: atom_id res chain seq x y z
N MET A 1 -12.26 -2.54 -17.50
CA MET A 1 -11.83 -1.32 -16.81
C MET A 1 -10.45 -0.90 -17.31
N ARG A 2 -10.16 0.40 -17.28
CA ARG A 2 -8.82 0.96 -17.43
C ARG A 2 -8.27 1.28 -16.05
N ILE A 3 -7.15 0.67 -15.68
CA ILE A 3 -6.58 0.74 -14.34
C ILE A 3 -5.21 1.39 -14.39
N ILE A 4 -5.05 2.51 -13.70
CA ILE A 4 -3.73 3.09 -13.46
C ILE A 4 -3.09 2.32 -12.31
N LEU A 5 -1.97 1.65 -12.59
CA LEU A 5 -1.25 0.87 -11.59
C LEU A 5 0.12 1.48 -11.33
N VAL A 6 0.24 2.15 -10.20
CA VAL A 6 1.45 2.85 -9.77
C VAL A 6 2.35 1.91 -8.97
N GLY A 7 3.64 1.88 -9.30
CA GLY A 7 4.59 0.91 -8.76
C GLY A 7 4.56 -0.43 -9.51
N ALA A 8 4.09 -0.44 -10.76
CA ALA A 8 3.90 -1.66 -11.57
C ALA A 8 5.14 -2.55 -11.72
N THR A 9 6.33 -1.99 -11.59
CA THR A 9 7.60 -2.71 -11.76
C THR A 9 8.16 -3.28 -10.45
N GLY A 10 7.61 -2.89 -9.29
CA GLY A 10 7.96 -3.43 -7.98
C GLY A 10 7.34 -4.81 -7.73
N ASP A 11 7.78 -5.51 -6.67
CA ASP A 11 7.30 -6.87 -6.38
C ASP A 11 5.77 -6.95 -6.25
N ILE A 12 5.19 -6.10 -5.39
CA ILE A 12 3.73 -6.06 -5.18
C ILE A 12 3.02 -5.60 -6.46
N GLY A 13 3.57 -4.62 -7.17
CA GLY A 13 3.00 -4.11 -8.41
C GLY A 13 2.93 -5.17 -9.50
N LYS A 14 4.03 -5.92 -9.72
CA LYS A 14 4.07 -7.04 -10.67
C LYS A 14 3.06 -8.13 -10.33
N VAL A 15 2.94 -8.43 -9.04
CA VAL A 15 1.97 -9.39 -8.51
C VAL A 15 0.56 -8.91 -8.88
N ALA A 16 0.17 -7.69 -8.50
CA ALA A 16 -1.14 -7.11 -8.80
C ALA A 16 -1.42 -6.98 -10.32
N CYS A 17 -0.45 -6.50 -11.11
CA CYS A 17 -0.52 -6.42 -12.57
C CYS A 17 -0.92 -7.76 -13.18
N LYS A 18 -0.18 -8.83 -12.83
CA LYS A 18 -0.36 -10.17 -13.40
C LYS A 18 -1.77 -10.71 -13.23
N GLU A 19 -2.47 -10.33 -12.16
CA GLU A 19 -3.85 -10.76 -11.95
C GLU A 19 -4.86 -9.87 -12.66
N LEU A 20 -4.72 -8.55 -12.54
CA LEU A 20 -5.69 -7.59 -13.07
C LEU A 20 -5.63 -7.50 -14.61
N GLU A 21 -4.44 -7.65 -15.21
CA GLU A 21 -4.26 -7.57 -16.67
C GLU A 21 -4.98 -8.69 -17.45
N LYS A 22 -5.36 -9.77 -16.76
CA LYS A 22 -6.16 -10.86 -17.36
C LYS A 22 -7.53 -10.39 -17.83
N ARG A 23 -8.06 -9.31 -17.25
CA ARG A 23 -9.44 -8.84 -17.45
C ARG A 23 -9.54 -7.34 -17.72
N HIS A 24 -8.47 -6.59 -17.52
CA HIS A 24 -8.48 -5.13 -17.54
C HIS A 24 -7.27 -4.57 -18.30
N GLU A 25 -7.44 -3.37 -18.85
CA GLU A 25 -6.34 -2.61 -19.43
C GLU A 25 -5.52 -2.00 -18.28
N ILE A 26 -4.24 -2.34 -18.21
CA ILE A 26 -3.32 -1.80 -17.19
C ILE A 26 -2.48 -0.70 -17.80
N ILE A 27 -2.56 0.48 -17.21
CA ILE A 27 -1.71 1.63 -17.49
C ILE A 27 -0.62 1.62 -16.43
N ALA A 28 0.55 1.10 -16.82
CA ALA A 28 1.66 0.88 -15.90
C ALA A 28 2.38 2.18 -15.59
N VAL A 29 2.46 2.54 -14.31
CA VAL A 29 3.13 3.78 -13.85
C VAL A 29 4.19 3.41 -12.82
N GLY A 30 5.33 4.11 -12.85
CA GLY A 30 6.39 3.91 -11.86
C GLY A 30 7.28 5.15 -11.71
N ARG A 31 8.33 5.04 -10.87
CA ARG A 31 9.30 6.13 -10.73
C ARG A 31 10.37 6.10 -11.82
N THR A 32 10.77 4.91 -12.24
CA THR A 32 11.90 4.68 -13.17
C THR A 32 11.54 3.77 -14.35
N GLY A 33 10.29 3.34 -14.45
CA GLY A 33 9.82 2.43 -15.50
C GLY A 33 8.30 2.34 -15.51
N GLY A 34 7.75 1.65 -16.51
CA GLY A 34 6.32 1.69 -16.85
C GLY A 34 6.08 2.49 -18.13
N GLU A 35 4.82 2.62 -18.51
CA GLU A 35 4.37 3.47 -19.62
C GLU A 35 4.50 4.96 -19.28
N TYR A 36 4.22 5.31 -18.02
CA TYR A 36 4.42 6.66 -17.49
C TYR A 36 5.34 6.66 -16.28
N GLN A 37 6.06 7.76 -16.08
CA GLN A 37 6.93 7.96 -14.93
C GLN A 37 6.59 9.24 -14.19
N ILE A 38 6.33 9.13 -12.88
CA ILE A 38 6.05 10.27 -12.01
C ILE A 38 6.68 10.08 -10.62
N ASP A 39 6.98 11.19 -9.95
CA ASP A 39 7.13 11.21 -8.48
C ASP A 39 5.74 11.43 -7.88
N VAL A 40 5.20 10.40 -7.22
CA VAL A 40 3.87 10.49 -6.60
C VAL A 40 3.82 11.43 -5.39
N ALA A 41 4.96 11.76 -4.79
CA ALA A 41 5.00 12.75 -3.72
C ALA A 41 4.70 14.17 -4.23
N ASP A 42 4.80 14.40 -5.55
CA ASP A 42 4.33 15.61 -6.22
C ASP A 42 2.86 15.45 -6.65
N LEU A 43 1.98 16.22 -6.01
CA LEU A 43 0.55 16.22 -6.30
C LEU A 43 0.26 16.68 -7.74
N ASP A 44 1.01 17.65 -8.26
CA ASP A 44 0.77 18.18 -9.61
C ASP A 44 1.26 17.21 -10.69
N ALA A 45 2.28 16.40 -10.39
CA ALA A 45 2.67 15.28 -11.23
C ALA A 45 1.52 14.25 -11.33
N ALA A 46 0.88 13.90 -10.21
CA ALA A 46 -0.29 13.00 -10.22
C ALA A 46 -1.48 13.57 -11.03
N LYS A 47 -1.80 14.86 -10.87
CA LYS A 47 -2.83 15.52 -11.69
C LYS A 47 -2.47 15.52 -13.18
N SER A 48 -1.19 15.73 -13.50
CA SER A 48 -0.71 15.74 -14.88
C SER A 48 -0.82 14.36 -15.52
N LEU A 49 -0.45 13.31 -14.78
CA LEU A 49 -0.66 11.93 -15.20
C LEU A 49 -2.12 11.66 -15.57
N TYR A 50 -3.07 12.00 -14.69
CA TYR A 50 -4.49 11.75 -14.97
C TYR A 50 -5.01 12.51 -16.18
N ARG A 51 -4.57 13.76 -16.39
CA ARG A 51 -4.89 14.52 -17.62
C ARG A 51 -4.35 13.84 -18.88
N THR A 52 -3.12 13.31 -18.82
CA THR A 52 -2.50 12.63 -19.96
C THR A 52 -3.15 11.27 -20.26
N VAL A 53 -3.49 10.50 -19.23
CA VAL A 53 -4.13 9.18 -19.36
C VAL A 53 -5.57 9.29 -19.87
N GLY A 54 -6.28 10.35 -19.51
CA GLY A 54 -7.69 10.54 -19.83
C GLY A 54 -8.59 9.70 -18.93
N LYS A 55 -9.58 9.00 -19.50
CA LYS A 55 -10.57 8.24 -18.71
C LYS A 55 -9.96 7.00 -18.05
N PHE A 56 -10.24 6.79 -16.77
CA PHE A 56 -9.87 5.58 -16.03
C PHE A 56 -10.92 5.24 -14.95
N ASP A 57 -10.99 3.97 -14.58
CA ASP A 57 -12.00 3.44 -13.66
C ASP A 57 -11.41 3.12 -12.27
N ALA A 58 -10.11 2.84 -12.21
CA ALA A 58 -9.46 2.51 -10.95
C ALA A 58 -8.01 2.97 -10.89
N VAL A 59 -7.55 3.24 -9.68
CA VAL A 59 -6.15 3.50 -9.36
C VAL A 59 -5.68 2.51 -8.30
N VAL A 60 -4.63 1.77 -8.61
CA VAL A 60 -3.95 0.88 -7.68
C VAL A 60 -2.58 1.46 -7.39
N SER A 61 -2.25 1.70 -6.13
CA SER A 61 -0.92 2.14 -5.72
C SER A 61 -0.20 1.07 -4.93
N CYS A 62 0.86 0.55 -5.53
CA CYS A 62 1.86 -0.34 -4.93
C CYS A 62 3.19 0.41 -4.69
N ALA A 63 3.18 1.73 -4.81
CA ALA A 63 4.35 2.59 -4.60
C ALA A 63 4.47 3.03 -3.13
N GLY A 64 5.70 3.28 -2.71
CA GLY A 64 5.99 3.88 -1.42
C GLY A 64 7.28 3.37 -0.80
N ASP A 65 8.24 4.27 -0.66
CA ASP A 65 9.48 4.00 0.06
C ASP A 65 9.34 4.36 1.54
N ALA A 66 10.03 3.63 2.38
CA ALA A 66 10.17 3.94 3.81
C ALA A 66 11.59 3.58 4.27
N THR A 67 12.08 4.30 5.27
CA THR A 67 13.41 4.06 5.83
C THR A 67 13.38 2.86 6.78
N PHE A 68 14.27 1.89 6.55
CA PHE A 68 14.56 0.81 7.49
C PHE A 68 15.90 1.08 8.16
N ALA A 69 15.86 1.53 9.41
CA ALA A 69 17.05 1.84 10.20
C ALA A 69 16.80 1.65 11.69
N PRO A 70 17.84 1.39 12.51
CA PRO A 70 17.72 1.38 13.97
C PRO A 70 17.07 2.68 14.47
N LEU A 71 16.27 2.59 15.54
CA LEU A 71 15.54 3.77 16.05
C LEU A 71 16.46 4.94 16.40
N ALA A 72 17.66 4.64 16.92
CA ALA A 72 18.67 5.65 17.27
C ALA A 72 19.28 6.36 16.05
N GLU A 73 19.13 5.80 14.84
CA GLU A 73 19.63 6.37 13.58
C GLU A 73 18.53 7.10 12.80
N LEU A 74 17.26 6.95 13.22
CA LEU A 74 16.16 7.72 12.64
C LEU A 74 16.24 9.17 13.11
N ASN A 75 16.11 10.08 12.16
CA ASN A 75 15.99 11.51 12.41
C ASN A 75 14.80 12.04 11.60
N GLN A 76 14.46 13.31 11.76
CA GLN A 76 13.31 13.90 11.08
C GLN A 76 13.40 13.76 9.56
N GLU A 77 14.57 13.97 8.95
CA GLU A 77 14.74 13.88 7.50
C GLU A 77 14.53 12.46 6.99
N THR A 78 15.19 11.47 7.60
CA THR A 78 15.05 10.07 7.20
C THR A 78 13.65 9.52 7.50
N PHE A 79 12.99 10.02 8.54
CA PHE A 79 11.60 9.66 8.86
C PHE A 79 10.60 10.28 7.87
N MET A 80 10.87 11.48 7.37
CA MET A 80 10.01 12.12 6.36
C MET A 80 9.96 11.35 5.04
N ILE A 81 10.91 10.45 4.75
CA ILE A 81 10.88 9.61 3.56
C ILE A 81 9.60 8.76 3.53
N GLY A 82 9.32 8.00 4.59
CA GLY A 82 8.09 7.19 4.69
C GLY A 82 6.81 8.04 4.62
N LEU A 83 6.81 9.23 5.23
CA LEU A 83 5.66 10.12 5.21
C LEU A 83 5.44 10.77 3.83
N ARG A 84 6.51 11.17 3.13
CA ARG A 84 6.40 11.81 1.81
C ARG A 84 6.15 10.78 0.71
N GLN A 85 6.97 9.74 0.64
CA GLN A 85 6.96 8.80 -0.48
C GLN A 85 5.86 7.74 -0.33
N LYS A 86 5.68 7.17 0.87
CA LYS A 86 4.67 6.12 1.09
C LYS A 86 3.30 6.66 1.47
N VAL A 87 3.21 7.61 2.39
CA VAL A 87 1.91 8.16 2.81
C VAL A 87 1.41 9.17 1.79
N MET A 88 2.08 10.32 1.65
CA MET A 88 1.63 11.39 0.78
C MET A 88 1.61 10.96 -0.70
N GLY A 89 2.57 10.15 -1.15
CA GLY A 89 2.53 9.58 -2.49
C GLY A 89 1.21 8.89 -2.84
N GLN A 90 0.65 8.13 -1.90
CA GLN A 90 -0.61 7.41 -2.10
C GLN A 90 -1.83 8.30 -1.85
N VAL A 91 -1.78 9.21 -0.88
CA VAL A 91 -2.84 10.20 -0.62
C VAL A 91 -3.00 11.14 -1.82
N ASN A 92 -1.90 11.60 -2.41
CA ASN A 92 -1.91 12.48 -3.58
C ASN A 92 -2.62 11.84 -4.78
N LEU A 93 -2.42 10.54 -5.00
CA LEU A 93 -3.14 9.81 -6.06
C LEU A 93 -4.65 9.83 -5.85
N VAL A 94 -5.11 9.72 -4.60
CA VAL A 94 -6.53 9.83 -4.27
C VAL A 94 -7.01 11.26 -4.50
N LEU A 95 -6.34 12.25 -3.87
CA LEU A 95 -6.73 13.66 -3.96
C LEU A 95 -6.76 14.19 -5.39
N ALA A 96 -5.77 13.84 -6.21
CA ALA A 96 -5.74 14.25 -7.62
C ALA A 96 -6.83 13.56 -8.47
N GLY A 97 -7.36 12.43 -8.00
CA GLY A 97 -8.26 11.57 -8.76
C GLY A 97 -9.74 11.80 -8.45
N LEU A 98 -10.08 12.44 -7.32
CA LEU A 98 -11.46 12.56 -6.83
C LEU A 98 -12.44 13.13 -7.87
N ASP A 99 -12.01 14.12 -8.65
CA ASP A 99 -12.87 14.83 -9.61
C ASP A 99 -12.77 14.30 -11.05
N VAL A 100 -11.89 13.33 -11.31
CA VAL A 100 -11.55 12.89 -12.68
C VAL A 100 -11.67 11.38 -12.92
N ILE A 101 -11.70 10.58 -11.85
CA ILE A 101 -11.99 9.15 -11.95
C ILE A 101 -13.45 8.96 -12.40
N ALA A 102 -13.73 7.87 -13.11
CA ALA A 102 -15.10 7.51 -13.47
C ALA A 102 -16.01 7.33 -12.24
N ASP A 103 -17.32 7.53 -12.43
CA ASP A 103 -18.34 7.22 -11.43
C ASP A 103 -18.19 5.77 -10.93
N GLU A 104 -18.46 5.53 -9.65
CA GLU A 104 -18.25 4.22 -8.99
C GLU A 104 -16.79 3.70 -9.03
N GLY A 105 -15.85 4.55 -9.43
CA GLY A 105 -14.43 4.25 -9.52
C GLY A 105 -13.80 3.91 -8.16
N SER A 106 -12.63 3.30 -8.21
CA SER A 106 -11.96 2.79 -7.00
C SER A 106 -10.49 3.16 -6.86
N PHE A 107 -10.10 3.42 -5.61
CA PHE A 107 -8.71 3.57 -5.18
C PHE A 107 -8.31 2.38 -4.31
N THR A 108 -7.20 1.73 -4.64
CA THR A 108 -6.62 0.65 -3.84
C THR A 108 -5.19 1.02 -3.45
N LEU A 109 -4.98 1.28 -2.18
CA LEU A 109 -3.68 1.65 -1.62
C LEU A 109 -2.95 0.44 -1.04
N THR A 110 -1.67 0.59 -0.73
CA THR A 110 -0.82 -0.44 -0.12
C THR A 110 -0.20 0.04 1.20
N SER A 111 -0.48 -0.71 2.26
CA SER A 111 0.12 -0.55 3.59
C SER A 111 1.12 -1.69 3.87
N GLY A 112 0.95 -2.45 4.94
CA GLY A 112 1.76 -3.60 5.31
C GLY A 112 1.56 -4.00 6.78
N VAL A 113 1.98 -5.22 7.12
CA VAL A 113 1.79 -5.85 8.44
C VAL A 113 2.42 -5.11 9.62
N LEU A 114 3.43 -4.26 9.38
CA LEU A 114 4.26 -3.68 10.44
C LEU A 114 3.53 -2.73 11.41
N ASP A 115 2.30 -2.30 11.09
CA ASP A 115 1.47 -1.51 12.01
C ASP A 115 0.87 -2.35 13.16
N ARG A 116 0.89 -3.68 13.04
CA ARG A 116 0.35 -4.63 14.04
C ARG A 116 1.30 -5.77 14.40
N ASP A 117 2.25 -6.12 13.53
CA ASP A 117 3.30 -7.12 13.78
C ASP A 117 4.68 -6.47 13.54
N PRO A 118 5.23 -5.78 14.56
CA PRO A 118 6.39 -4.92 14.39
C PRO A 118 7.71 -5.71 14.31
N ILE A 119 8.66 -5.19 13.53
CA ILE A 119 10.03 -5.68 13.45
C ILE A 119 11.03 -4.60 13.89
N ARG A 120 12.24 -5.02 14.26
CA ARG A 120 13.36 -4.06 14.41
C ARG A 120 13.57 -3.31 13.11
N MET A 121 13.92 -2.02 13.22
CA MET A 121 14.14 -1.11 12.09
C MET A 121 12.88 -0.74 11.28
N GLY A 122 11.71 -1.28 11.64
CA GLY A 122 10.47 -1.09 10.88
C GLY A 122 9.67 0.17 11.24
N THR A 123 10.11 1.00 12.19
CA THR A 123 9.29 2.09 12.78
C THR A 123 8.73 3.04 11.73
N ASN A 124 9.54 3.51 10.78
CA ASN A 124 9.06 4.45 9.76
C ASN A 124 8.01 3.81 8.83
N ALA A 125 8.22 2.55 8.44
CA ALA A 125 7.26 1.80 7.64
C ALA A 125 5.95 1.51 8.42
N ALA A 126 6.05 1.14 9.70
CA ALA A 126 4.91 0.91 10.58
C ALA A 126 4.06 2.18 10.74
N THR A 127 4.69 3.33 10.98
CA THR A 127 4.00 4.62 11.07
C THR A 127 3.30 4.98 9.75
N ALA A 128 3.96 4.79 8.62
CA ALA A 128 3.34 5.01 7.31
C ALA A 128 2.12 4.09 7.05
N ASN A 129 2.23 2.81 7.44
CA ASN A 129 1.13 1.85 7.31
C ASN A 129 -0.09 2.27 8.14
N GLY A 130 0.13 2.65 9.41
CA GLY A 130 -0.92 3.14 10.29
C GLY A 130 -1.60 4.42 9.77
N ALA A 131 -0.82 5.35 9.22
CA ALA A 131 -1.35 6.58 8.61
C ALA A 131 -2.29 6.29 7.43
N LEU A 132 -1.90 5.36 6.54
CA LEU A 132 -2.73 4.94 5.40
C LEU A 132 -4.00 4.20 5.85
N ALA A 133 -3.90 3.35 6.88
CA ALA A 133 -5.05 2.68 7.46
C ALA A 133 -6.04 3.69 8.07
N GLY A 134 -5.55 4.73 8.74
CA GLY A 134 -6.36 5.85 9.24
C GLY A 134 -7.02 6.64 8.11
N PHE A 135 -6.23 7.01 7.09
CA PHE A 135 -6.71 7.77 5.93
C PHE A 135 -7.87 7.06 5.22
N VAL A 136 -7.70 5.79 4.84
CA VAL A 136 -8.75 5.01 4.13
C VAL A 136 -10.03 4.87 4.96
N LYS A 137 -9.92 4.79 6.30
CA LYS A 137 -11.10 4.70 7.16
C LYS A 137 -11.92 5.99 7.16
N ASN A 138 -11.29 7.15 6.99
CA ASN A 138 -11.96 8.44 7.04
C ASN A 138 -12.41 8.92 5.66
N VAL A 139 -11.51 8.94 4.68
CA VAL A 139 -11.81 9.53 3.36
C VAL A 139 -12.98 8.82 2.66
N ALA A 140 -13.17 7.53 2.91
CA ALA A 140 -14.28 6.75 2.36
C ALA A 140 -15.67 7.27 2.77
N ILE A 141 -15.82 7.94 3.91
CA ILE A 141 -17.10 8.52 4.35
C ILE A 141 -17.35 9.92 3.78
N GLU A 142 -16.34 10.52 3.14
CA GLU A 142 -16.39 11.84 2.53
C GLU A 142 -16.47 11.77 0.99
N MET A 143 -16.25 10.58 0.42
CA MET A 143 -16.28 10.35 -1.03
C MET A 143 -17.71 10.44 -1.61
N ALA A 144 -17.85 11.23 -2.67
CA ALA A 144 -19.06 11.33 -3.48
C ALA A 144 -19.10 10.29 -4.61
N ASN A 145 -20.15 10.30 -5.45
CA ASN A 145 -20.26 9.51 -6.68
C ASN A 145 -20.01 8.00 -6.53
N CYS A 146 -20.36 7.44 -5.37
CA CYS A 146 -20.14 6.04 -5.04
C CYS A 146 -18.67 5.59 -5.19
N LEU A 147 -17.71 6.52 -5.10
CA LEU A 147 -16.29 6.19 -5.15
C LEU A 147 -15.91 5.30 -3.96
N ARG A 148 -14.97 4.40 -4.22
CA ARG A 148 -14.51 3.42 -3.22
C ARG A 148 -13.03 3.58 -2.95
N VAL A 149 -12.65 3.32 -1.71
CA VAL A 149 -11.24 3.33 -1.30
C VAL A 149 -10.96 2.23 -0.30
N ASN A 150 -9.92 1.47 -0.55
CA ASN A 150 -9.43 0.42 0.34
C ASN A 150 -7.91 0.47 0.42
N VAL A 151 -7.36 -0.21 1.43
CA VAL A 151 -5.91 -0.42 1.54
C VAL A 151 -5.63 -1.90 1.77
N VAL A 152 -4.72 -2.47 0.98
CA VAL A 152 -4.22 -3.84 1.18
C VAL A 152 -3.06 -3.78 2.18
N SER A 153 -3.06 -4.67 3.17
CA SER A 153 -2.06 -4.75 4.24
C SER A 153 -1.41 -6.13 4.25
N PRO A 154 -0.46 -6.39 3.34
CA PRO A 154 0.18 -7.70 3.23
C PRO A 154 1.25 -7.90 4.31
N GLY A 155 1.46 -9.15 4.69
CA GLY A 155 2.72 -9.62 5.29
C GLY A 155 3.88 -9.54 4.30
N MET A 156 5.07 -9.98 4.71
CA MET A 156 6.21 -10.06 3.78
C MET A 156 5.88 -11.06 2.66
N LEU A 157 5.90 -10.61 1.40
CA LEU A 157 5.64 -11.48 0.25
C LEU A 157 6.77 -12.49 0.05
N ASP A 158 6.43 -13.67 -0.46
CA ASP A 158 7.37 -14.69 -0.92
C ASP A 158 8.44 -14.14 -1.89
N VAL A 159 8.01 -13.38 -2.89
CA VAL A 159 8.90 -12.74 -3.89
C VAL A 159 9.84 -11.69 -3.28
N SER A 160 9.48 -11.14 -2.12
CA SER A 160 10.25 -10.12 -1.42
C SER A 160 11.16 -10.69 -0.33
N ALA A 161 11.03 -11.98 0.00
CA ALA A 161 11.82 -12.65 1.03
C ALA A 161 13.35 -12.54 0.80
N PRO A 162 13.89 -12.61 -0.44
CA PRO A 162 15.33 -12.42 -0.66
C PRO A 162 15.87 -11.07 -0.19
N ARG A 163 15.02 -10.03 -0.13
CA ARG A 163 15.42 -8.67 0.30
C ARG A 163 15.14 -8.39 1.77
N TYR A 164 14.07 -8.95 2.33
CA TYR A 164 13.58 -8.55 3.65
C TYR A 164 13.67 -9.62 4.74
N SER A 165 13.91 -10.90 4.40
CA SER A 165 13.85 -12.01 5.37
C SER A 165 14.71 -11.82 6.62
N ALA A 166 15.86 -11.15 6.51
CA ALA A 166 16.73 -10.85 7.64
C ALA A 166 16.05 -10.00 8.73
N TRP A 167 15.07 -9.15 8.37
CA TRP A 167 14.32 -8.32 9.33
C TRP A 167 13.03 -8.98 9.82
N PHE A 168 12.52 -9.97 9.09
CA PHE A 168 11.25 -10.65 9.34
C PHE A 168 11.46 -12.06 9.92
N GLN A 169 12.45 -12.24 10.79
CA GLN A 169 12.69 -13.52 11.45
C GLN A 169 11.43 -14.00 12.18
N GLY A 170 11.09 -15.29 12.04
CA GLY A 170 9.88 -15.88 12.61
C GLY A 170 8.58 -15.60 11.84
N HIS A 171 8.60 -14.73 10.81
CA HIS A 171 7.43 -14.47 9.99
C HIS A 171 7.34 -15.45 8.82
N LYS A 172 6.14 -15.94 8.53
CA LYS A 172 5.88 -16.77 7.34
C LYS A 172 5.61 -15.87 6.14
N PRO A 173 6.37 -15.99 5.03
CA PRO A 173 6.07 -15.23 3.84
C PRO A 173 4.66 -15.53 3.30
N VAL A 174 3.98 -14.50 2.85
CA VAL A 174 2.66 -14.58 2.24
C VAL A 174 2.81 -14.92 0.76
N PRO A 175 2.08 -15.92 0.24
CA PRO A 175 2.08 -16.23 -1.18
C PRO A 175 1.61 -15.05 -2.02
N SER A 176 2.30 -14.77 -3.13
CA SER A 176 1.89 -13.72 -4.08
C SER A 176 0.43 -13.85 -4.55
N ASN A 177 -0.06 -15.08 -4.68
CA ASN A 177 -1.45 -15.33 -5.07
C ASN A 177 -2.48 -14.78 -4.06
N ASP A 178 -2.21 -14.90 -2.77
CA ASP A 178 -3.13 -14.42 -1.73
C ASP A 178 -3.21 -12.88 -1.75
N VAL A 179 -2.07 -12.24 -2.04
CA VAL A 179 -1.99 -10.78 -2.22
C VAL A 179 -2.76 -10.34 -3.46
N ASN A 180 -2.65 -11.07 -4.58
CA ASN A 180 -3.42 -10.79 -5.79
C ASN A 180 -4.92 -10.77 -5.57
N LEU A 181 -5.44 -11.78 -4.88
CA LEU A 181 -6.86 -11.86 -4.56
C LEU A 181 -7.34 -10.65 -3.75
N ALA A 182 -6.49 -10.07 -2.90
CA ALA A 182 -6.82 -8.86 -2.16
C ALA A 182 -6.93 -7.63 -3.07
N TYR A 183 -6.01 -7.43 -4.02
CA TYR A 183 -6.13 -6.34 -5.00
C TYR A 183 -7.36 -6.52 -5.89
N THR A 184 -7.60 -7.73 -6.40
CA THR A 184 -8.81 -8.07 -7.16
C THR A 184 -10.07 -7.75 -6.35
N LYS A 185 -10.13 -8.14 -5.08
CA LYS A 185 -11.26 -7.86 -4.20
C LYS A 185 -11.50 -6.36 -3.98
N CYS A 186 -10.45 -5.56 -3.90
CA CYS A 186 -10.58 -4.10 -3.76
C CYS A 186 -11.06 -3.42 -5.05
N VAL A 187 -10.55 -3.86 -6.21
CA VAL A 187 -10.84 -3.26 -7.51
C VAL A 187 -12.21 -3.69 -8.02
N GLU A 188 -12.46 -5.00 -8.10
CA GLU A 188 -13.65 -5.59 -8.72
C GLU A 188 -14.83 -5.74 -7.74
N GLY A 189 -14.56 -5.83 -6.44
CA GLY A 189 -15.58 -5.98 -5.42
C GLY A 189 -16.22 -4.64 -5.00
N PRO A 190 -17.41 -4.65 -4.38
CA PRO A 190 -18.13 -3.43 -3.98
C PRO A 190 -17.63 -2.80 -2.67
N LEU A 191 -16.51 -3.30 -2.11
CA LEU A 191 -16.03 -2.88 -0.80
C LEU A 191 -15.45 -1.46 -0.85
N THR A 192 -15.66 -0.73 0.25
CA THR A 192 -14.99 0.54 0.55
C THR A 192 -14.70 0.61 2.05
N ARG A 193 -13.76 1.46 2.46
CA ARG A 193 -13.39 1.68 3.87
C ARG A 193 -12.85 0.43 4.56
N ARG A 194 -12.03 -0.36 3.86
CA ARG A 194 -11.43 -1.58 4.43
C ARG A 194 -9.91 -1.56 4.40
N VAL A 195 -9.34 -2.07 5.49
CA VAL A 195 -7.97 -2.58 5.53
C VAL A 195 -8.07 -4.08 5.24
N ILE A 196 -7.61 -4.51 4.06
CA ILE A 196 -7.61 -5.92 3.66
C ILE A 196 -6.30 -6.55 4.13
N ILE A 197 -6.35 -7.22 5.27
CA ILE A 197 -5.23 -7.94 5.85
C ILE A 197 -4.95 -9.20 5.04
N VAL A 198 -3.70 -9.38 4.61
CA VAL A 198 -3.23 -10.60 3.94
C VAL A 198 -2.01 -11.10 4.69
N GLU A 199 -2.21 -11.99 5.64
CA GLU A 199 -1.13 -12.54 6.45
C GLU A 199 -1.35 -14.03 6.70
N LYS A 200 -0.25 -14.76 6.87
CA LYS A 200 -0.28 -16.10 7.45
C LYS A 200 0.26 -15.98 8.86
N GLN A 201 -0.58 -16.21 9.86
CA GLN A 201 -0.10 -16.33 11.24
C GLN A 201 0.81 -17.54 11.35
N ALA A 202 2.03 -17.30 11.86
CA ALA A 202 2.95 -18.38 12.18
C ALA A 202 2.57 -19.02 13.53
N TYR A 203 2.15 -18.22 14.53
CA TYR A 203 1.84 -18.70 15.88
C TYR A 203 0.87 -17.75 16.61
N TYR A 204 -0.39 -18.17 16.79
CA TYR A 204 -1.23 -17.73 17.91
C TYR A 204 -2.07 -18.92 18.37
N GLU A 205 -1.62 -19.58 19.44
CA GLU A 205 -2.52 -19.93 20.53
C GLU A 205 -2.72 -18.66 21.35
N THR A 206 -3.96 -18.35 21.71
CA THR A 206 -4.34 -17.16 22.46
C THR A 206 -3.65 -17.12 23.83
N SER A 207 -2.75 -16.15 24.06
CA SER A 207 -2.32 -15.81 25.43
C SER A 207 -1.91 -14.35 25.57
N HIS A 208 -2.77 -13.61 26.27
CA HIS A 208 -2.55 -12.42 27.09
C HIS A 208 -1.16 -11.75 27.02
N TRP A 209 -1.13 -10.54 26.47
CA TRP A 209 -0.02 -9.59 26.57
C TRP A 209 0.36 -9.34 28.04
N ARG A 210 1.53 -9.81 28.46
CA ARG A 210 2.20 -9.30 29.67
C ARG A 210 3.12 -8.15 29.26
N SER A 211 2.89 -7.00 29.88
CA SER A 211 3.69 -5.79 29.72
C SER A 211 5.14 -6.02 30.16
N CYS A 212 6.11 -5.42 29.44
CA CYS A 212 7.56 -5.42 29.74
C CYS A 212 7.95 -4.80 31.10
N SER A 213 7.00 -4.49 31.97
CA SER A 213 7.25 -3.98 33.33
C SER A 213 7.57 -5.07 34.37
N GLU A 214 7.52 -6.36 34.03
CA GLU A 214 7.70 -7.47 35.00
C GLU A 214 9.04 -8.20 34.92
N MET A 215 10.01 -7.75 34.11
CA MET A 215 11.35 -8.38 33.99
C MET A 215 12.46 -7.67 34.79
N LEU A 216 12.11 -6.87 35.79
CA LEU A 216 13.06 -6.28 36.74
C LEU A 216 12.56 -6.43 38.18
N VAL A 217 12.52 -7.66 38.68
CA VAL A 217 12.71 -8.01 40.09
C VAL A 217 13.49 -9.32 40.16
#